data_AF-A0A2T5ILR0-F1
#
_entry.id   AF-A0A2T5ILR0-F1
#
_cell.length_a   1.000
_cell.length_b   1.000
_cell.length_c   1.000
_cell.angle_alpha   90.00
_cell.angle_beta   90.00
_cell.angle_gamma   90.00
#
_symmetry.space_group_name_H-M   'P 1'
#
loop_
_entity.id
_entity.type
_entity.pdbx_description
1 polymer ?
#
loop_
_entity_poly.entity_id
_entity_poly.type
_entity_poly.pdbx_seq_one_letter_code
_entity_poly.pdbx_strand_id
1 'polypeptide(L)' 'MKKFRVWLHTGYAGQLIEDEIEISDDATPEDIEEQCKDVAFQTVDWGYEEVKG' A
#
# COMPACT_ATOMS: atom_id res chain seq x y z
N MET A 1 0.28 15.56 12.99
CA MET A 1 -0.06 14.42 12.13
C MET A 1 -0.59 14.98 10.83
N LYS A 2 -0.07 14.51 9.70
CA LYS A 2 -0.56 14.82 8.35
C LYS A 2 -1.35 13.63 7.82
N LYS A 3 -2.46 13.91 7.15
CA LYS A 3 -3.29 12.89 6.48
C LYS A 3 -2.77 12.64 5.08
N PHE A 4 -2.60 11.37 4.74
CA PHE A 4 -2.23 10.91 3.42
C PHE A 4 -3.30 9.93 2.91
N ARG A 5 -3.70 10.12 1.64
CA ARG A 5 -4.50 9.15 0.92
C ARG A 5 -3.56 8.21 0.19
N VAL A 6 -3.68 6.93 0.48
CA VAL A 6 -2.91 5.86 -0.14
C VAL A 6 -3.81 5.17 -1.15
N TRP A 7 -3.28 4.83 -2.31
CA TRP A 7 -3.99 4.00 -3.28
C TRP A 7 -3.08 3.01 -3.97
N LEU A 8 -3.61 1.82 -4.27
CA LEU A 8 -2.97 0.81 -5.10
C LEU A 8 -3.95 0.40 -6.20
N HIS A 9 -3.54 0.61 -7.44
CA HIS A 9 -4.29 0.17 -8.61
C HIS A 9 -3.58 -1.04 -9.21
N THR A 10 -4.13 -2.23 -9.00
CA THR A 10 -3.49 -3.49 -9.42
C THR A 10 -3.65 -3.75 -10.92
N GLY A 11 -4.54 -3.04 -11.60
CA GLY A 11 -4.86 -3.26 -13.03
C GLY A 11 -5.58 -4.58 -13.32
N TYR A 12 -5.72 -5.45 -12.31
CA TYR A 12 -6.43 -6.71 -12.37
C TYR A 12 -7.89 -6.49 -11.94
N ALA A 13 -8.84 -6.82 -12.82
CA ALA A 13 -10.28 -6.67 -12.57
C ALA A 13 -10.75 -5.26 -12.12
N GLY A 14 -10.01 -4.20 -12.45
CA GLY A 14 -10.36 -2.82 -12.09
C GLY A 14 -10.41 -2.55 -10.59
N GLN A 15 -9.73 -3.36 -9.78
CA GLN A 15 -9.71 -3.20 -8.34
C GLN A 15 -8.80 -2.03 -7.92
N LEU A 16 -9.36 -1.14 -7.11
CA LEU A 16 -8.69 -0.02 -6.48
C LEU A 16 -8.71 -0.26 -4.97
N ILE A 17 -7.54 -0.31 -4.37
CA ILE A 17 -7.39 -0.22 -2.93
C ILE A 17 -7.15 1.24 -2.61
N GLU A 18 -7.92 1.78 -1.67
CA GLU A 18 -7.80 3.16 -1.22
C GLU A 18 -7.97 3.22 0.30
N ASP A 19 -7.07 3.92 0.96
CA ASP A 19 -7.12 4.12 2.41
C ASP A 19 -6.60 5.52 2.81
N GLU A 20 -6.95 5.96 4.02
CA GLU A 20 -6.45 7.20 4.62
C GLU A 20 -5.61 6.88 5.86
N ILE A 21 -4.37 7.36 5.87
CA ILE A 21 -3.46 7.16 7.00
C ILE A 21 -2.97 8.49 7.57
N GLU A 22 -2.69 8.47 8.87
CA GLU A 22 -2.12 9.61 9.58
C GLU A 22 -0.64 9.34 9.88
N ILE A 23 0.24 10.18 9.34
CA ILE A 23 1.69 10.08 9.54
C ILE A 23 2.17 11.26 10.39
N SER A 24 3.25 11.07 11.14
CA SER A 24 3.91 12.13 11.92
C SER A 24 4.26 13.35 11.06
N ASP A 25 4.19 14.56 11.64
CA ASP A 25 4.54 15.80 10.93
C ASP A 25 6.04 15.88 10.59
N ASP A 26 6.85 15.19 11.40
CA ASP A 26 8.32 15.14 11.33
C ASP A 26 8.85 13.99 10.47
N ALA A 27 7.96 13.19 9.88
CA ALA A 27 8.35 12.08 9.02
C ALA A 27 9.08 12.59 7.77
N THR A 28 10.16 11.92 7.38
CA THR A 28 10.86 12.22 6.14
C THR A 28 10.03 11.76 4.93
N PRO A 29 10.31 12.28 3.72
CA PRO A 29 9.65 11.79 2.51
C PRO A 29 9.79 10.28 2.31
N GLU A 30 10.92 9.70 2.72
CA GLU A 30 11.18 8.26 2.65
C GLU A 30 10.30 7.48 3.63
N ASP A 31 10.21 7.94 4.89
CA ASP A 31 9.33 7.34 5.90
C ASP A 31 7.86 7.39 5.49
N ILE A 32 7.44 8.48 4.83
CA ILE A 32 6.08 8.64 4.30
C ILE A 32 5.84 7.62 3.19
N GLU A 33 6.77 7.45 2.26
CA GLU A 33 6.65 6.50 1.16
C GLU A 33 6.60 5.06 1.65
N GLU A 34 7.44 4.69 2.61
CA GLU A 34 7.46 3.35 3.21
C GLU A 34 6.14 3.04 3.92
N GLN A 35 5.67 3.94 4.79
CA GLN A 35 4.39 3.75 5.50
C GLN A 35 3.18 3.69 4.55
N CYS A 36 3.15 4.51 3.50
CA CYS A 36 2.11 4.45 2.49
C CYS A 36 2.12 3.10 1.75
N LYS A 37 3.31 2.59 1.37
CA LYS A 37 3.43 1.30 0.70
C LYS A 37 3.01 0.16 1.60
N ASP A 38 3.47 0.14 2.84
CA ASP A 38 3.13 -0.92 3.80
C ASP A 38 1.62 -1.06 3.97
N VAL A 39 0.90 0.06 4.14
CA VAL A 39 -0.56 0.06 4.27
C VAL A 39 -1.22 -0.47 3.00
N ALA A 40 -0.75 -0.02 1.83
CA ALA A 40 -1.26 -0.53 0.56
C ALA A 40 -1.07 -2.06 0.43
N PHE A 41 0.10 -2.59 0.79
CA PHE A 41 0.40 -4.01 0.64
C PHE A 41 -0.20 -4.90 1.73
N GLN A 42 -0.45 -4.38 2.94
CA GLN A 42 -1.16 -5.12 4.00
C GLN A 42 -2.57 -5.57 3.60
N THR A 43 -3.18 -4.90 2.64
CA THR A 43 -4.50 -5.25 2.10
C THR A 43 -4.44 -6.24 0.93
N VAL A 44 -3.24 -6.55 0.43
CA VAL A 44 -3.04 -7.47 -0.69
C VAL A 44 -2.76 -8.87 -0.16
N ASP A 45 -3.74 -9.78 -0.33
CA ASP A 45 -3.53 -11.21 -0.11
C ASP A 45 -2.77 -11.79 -1.32
N TRP A 46 -1.45 -11.87 -1.21
CA TRP A 46 -0.53 -12.31 -2.26
C TRP A 46 0.15 -13.63 -1.90
N GLY A 47 0.32 -14.50 -2.90
CA GLY A 47 1.06 -15.75 -2.76
C GLY A 47 1.67 -16.21 -4.08
N TYR A 48 2.53 -17.23 -4.02
CA TYR A 48 3.09 -17.91 -5.17
C TYR A 48 3.15 -19.41 -4.91
N GLU A 49 3.02 -20.22 -5.96
CA GLU A 49 3.24 -21.66 -5.91
C GLU A 49 4.05 -22.15 -7.11
N GLU A 50 4.81 -23.23 -6.93
CA GLU A 50 5.53 -23.91 -8.01
C GLU A 50 4.56 -24.79 -8.80
N VAL A 51 4.39 -24.54 -10.09
CA VAL A 51 3.62 -25.41 -10.98
C VAL A 51 4.51 -26.57 -11.43
N LYS A 52 4.35 -27.75 -10.82
CA LYS A 52 5.01 -28.98 -11.26
C LYS A 52 4.27 -29.55 -12.47
N GLY A 53 5.00 -29.70 -13.58
CA GLY A 53 4.51 -30.32 -14.82
C GLY A 53 4.47 -31.84 -14.78
#